data_AF-A0A3A6P330-F1
#
_entry.id   AF-A0A3A6P330-F1
#
_cell.length_a   1.000
_cell.length_b   1.000
_cell.length_c   1.000
_cell.angle_alpha   90.00
_cell.angle_beta   90.00
_cell.angle_gamma   90.00
#
_symmetry.space_group_name_H-M   'P 1'
#
loop_
_entity.id
_entity.type
_entity.pdbx_description
1 polymer ?
#
loop_
_entity_poly.entity_id
_entity_poly.type
_entity_poly.pdbx_seq_one_letter_code
_entity_poly.pdbx_strand_id
1 'polypeptide(L)'
;MPKSEVRMQLPLFQWDLIAVGKGCSSLARFDFDEARSHFSWVLATLPEHAEALRGMRDLQFWEEVFHEITGLEAEAAAPLLWDRISGFPFRNDEGQQTLRLNLVRRLLALLESRPALYVPPDLCSGCLHLLLGEYRAAENDLRLVIEGCPENGRLHGYLADALWMQGRAETAGAAYARALLLAPHEVAVETMCNQPLAAIIREYGPALAPVHGFLQGILPLVELETPPVTREAGVYELLRQAEQARRLGHHQAMVTARRDLKNLAPDVLRDYLDWLEG
;
A
#
# COMPACT_ATOMS: atom_id res chain seq x y z
N MET A 1 -35.83 -40.03 -43.85
CA MET A 1 -34.98 -40.08 -42.65
C MET A 1 -34.54 -38.65 -42.33
N PRO A 2 -35.06 -38.02 -41.26
CA PRO A 2 -34.61 -36.69 -40.88
C PRO A 2 -33.27 -36.79 -40.15
N LYS A 3 -32.35 -35.90 -40.51
CA LYS A 3 -31.03 -35.74 -39.87
C LYS A 3 -31.26 -35.28 -38.42
N SER A 4 -30.77 -36.07 -37.48
CA SER A 4 -30.71 -35.71 -36.07
C SER A 4 -29.80 -34.49 -35.91
N GLU A 5 -30.39 -33.35 -35.54
CA GLU A 5 -29.66 -32.19 -35.03
C GLU A 5 -28.88 -32.61 -33.79
N VAL A 6 -27.56 -32.51 -33.86
CA VAL A 6 -26.67 -32.66 -32.72
C VAL A 6 -26.86 -31.40 -31.87
N ARG A 7 -27.75 -31.48 -30.87
CA ARG A 7 -27.75 -30.55 -29.74
C ARG A 7 -26.39 -30.68 -29.06
N MET A 8 -25.58 -29.62 -29.13
CA MET A 8 -24.40 -29.46 -28.28
C MET A 8 -24.86 -29.39 -26.82
N GLN A 9 -24.93 -30.55 -26.17
CA GLN A 9 -24.99 -30.63 -24.71
C GLN A 9 -23.61 -30.27 -24.17
N LEU A 10 -23.44 -29.01 -23.79
CA LEU A 10 -22.43 -28.64 -22.80
C LEU A 10 -22.66 -29.53 -21.57
N PRO A 11 -21.63 -30.12 -20.97
CA PRO A 11 -21.80 -31.10 -19.91
C PRO A 11 -22.56 -30.45 -18.74
N LEU A 12 -23.67 -31.08 -18.34
CA LEU A 12 -24.63 -30.66 -17.31
C LEU A 12 -24.03 -30.46 -15.88
N PHE A 13 -22.71 -30.53 -15.72
CA PHE A 13 -22.04 -30.77 -14.43
C PHE A 13 -21.47 -29.53 -13.74
N GLN A 14 -21.64 -28.31 -14.25
CA GLN A 14 -21.07 -27.08 -13.63
C GLN A 14 -21.89 -25.80 -13.88
N TRP A 15 -23.20 -25.91 -14.15
CA TRP A 15 -24.03 -24.72 -14.42
C TRP A 15 -24.08 -23.75 -13.23
N ASP A 16 -24.03 -24.31 -12.02
CA ASP A 16 -24.04 -23.63 -10.73
C ASP A 16 -22.78 -22.78 -10.57
N LEU A 17 -21.61 -23.33 -10.91
CA LEU A 17 -20.35 -22.59 -10.89
C LEU A 17 -20.36 -21.41 -11.87
N ILE A 18 -20.90 -21.62 -13.09
CA ILE A 18 -21.03 -20.56 -14.09
C ILE A 18 -21.98 -19.47 -13.58
N ALA A 19 -23.12 -19.86 -13.00
CA ALA A 19 -24.10 -18.93 -12.44
C ALA A 19 -23.52 -18.11 -11.28
N VAL A 20 -22.84 -18.76 -10.34
CA VAL A 20 -22.14 -18.09 -9.24
C VAL A 20 -21.08 -17.14 -9.78
N GLY A 21 -20.27 -17.54 -10.77
CA GLY A 21 -19.28 -16.69 -11.41
C GLY A 21 -19.88 -15.44 -12.06
N LYS A 22 -21.03 -15.58 -12.74
CA LYS A 22 -21.79 -14.44 -13.28
C LYS A 22 -22.36 -13.55 -12.18
N GLY A 23 -22.85 -14.14 -11.08
CA GLY A 23 -23.27 -13.42 -9.88
C GLY A 23 -22.15 -12.55 -9.31
N CYS A 24 -20.97 -13.14 -9.09
CA CYS A 24 -19.78 -12.42 -8.63
C CYS A 24 -19.35 -11.31 -9.60
N SER A 25 -19.37 -11.58 -10.91
CA SER A 25 -19.02 -10.60 -11.94
C SER A 25 -19.99 -9.42 -12.00
N SER A 26 -21.26 -9.67 -11.73
CA SER A 26 -22.30 -8.63 -11.67
C SER A 26 -22.19 -7.81 -10.39
N LEU A 27 -21.94 -8.47 -9.25
CA LEU A 27 -21.66 -7.81 -7.98
C LEU A 27 -20.42 -6.91 -8.10
N ALA A 28 -19.35 -7.38 -8.74
CA ALA A 28 -18.14 -6.58 -8.98
C ALA A 28 -18.39 -5.34 -9.83
N ARG A 29 -19.43 -5.33 -10.67
CA ARG A 29 -19.87 -4.17 -11.47
C ARG A 29 -20.93 -3.32 -10.76
N PHE A 30 -21.27 -3.66 -9.52
CA PHE A 30 -22.35 -3.05 -8.73
C PHE A 30 -23.75 -3.23 -9.33
N ASP A 31 -23.94 -4.25 -10.17
CA ASP A 31 -25.26 -4.66 -10.64
C ASP A 31 -25.87 -5.66 -9.65
N PHE A 32 -26.49 -5.10 -8.61
CA PHE A 32 -27.05 -5.88 -7.50
C PHE A 32 -28.26 -6.73 -7.94
N ASP A 33 -29.06 -6.26 -8.91
CA ASP A 33 -30.22 -7.00 -9.40
C ASP A 33 -29.82 -8.21 -10.25
N GLU A 34 -28.86 -8.04 -11.17
CA GLU A 34 -28.33 -9.14 -11.98
C GLU A 34 -27.60 -10.16 -11.09
N ALA A 35 -26.78 -9.69 -10.14
CA ALA A 35 -26.11 -10.55 -9.18
C ALA A 35 -27.10 -11.36 -8.33
N ARG A 36 -28.15 -10.72 -7.82
CA ARG A 36 -29.23 -11.38 -7.06
C ARG A 36 -29.95 -12.44 -7.86
N SER A 37 -30.26 -12.14 -9.12
CA SER A 37 -30.92 -13.08 -10.02
C SER A 37 -30.09 -14.35 -10.20
N HIS A 38 -28.77 -14.20 -10.41
CA HIS A 38 -27.86 -15.33 -10.56
C HIS A 38 -27.72 -16.17 -9.29
N PHE A 39 -27.49 -15.55 -8.14
CA PHE A 39 -27.35 -16.30 -6.89
C PHE A 39 -28.65 -16.97 -6.46
N SER A 40 -29.79 -16.27 -6.60
CA SER A 40 -31.11 -16.82 -6.25
C SER A 40 -31.48 -18.00 -7.13
N TRP A 41 -31.11 -17.98 -8.43
CA TRP A 41 -31.33 -19.11 -9.32
C TRP A 41 -30.58 -20.37 -8.86
N VAL A 42 -29.34 -20.22 -8.41
CA VAL A 42 -28.57 -21.33 -7.84
C VAL A 42 -29.22 -21.84 -6.57
N LEU A 43 -29.57 -20.95 -5.64
CA LEU A 43 -30.14 -21.29 -4.34
C LEU A 43 -31.55 -21.89 -4.44
N ALA A 44 -32.34 -21.53 -5.47
CA ALA A 44 -33.63 -22.17 -5.72
C ALA A 44 -33.49 -23.65 -6.08
N THR A 45 -32.37 -24.05 -6.69
CA THR A 45 -32.08 -25.43 -7.11
C THR A 45 -31.24 -26.18 -6.06
N LEU A 46 -30.30 -25.47 -5.44
CA LEU A 46 -29.32 -25.98 -4.46
C LEU A 46 -29.30 -25.03 -3.23
N PRO A 47 -30.26 -25.15 -2.29
CA PRO A 47 -30.41 -24.20 -1.18
C PRO A 47 -29.19 -24.10 -0.26
N GLU A 48 -28.41 -25.18 -0.14
CA GLU A 48 -27.22 -25.24 0.71
C GLU A 48 -25.91 -24.90 -0.05
N HIS A 49 -26.01 -24.35 -1.27
CA HIS A 49 -24.84 -24.02 -2.06
C HIS A 49 -24.02 -22.89 -1.40
N ALA A 50 -22.90 -23.27 -0.77
CA ALA A 50 -22.10 -22.37 0.08
C ALA A 50 -21.65 -21.08 -0.60
N GLU A 51 -21.17 -21.15 -1.86
CA GLU A 51 -20.70 -19.96 -2.58
C GLU A 51 -21.82 -19.01 -2.98
N ALA A 52 -23.00 -19.51 -3.38
CA ALA A 52 -24.15 -18.67 -3.69
C ALA A 52 -24.74 -18.02 -2.43
N LEU A 53 -24.81 -18.75 -1.31
CA LEU A 53 -25.22 -18.18 -0.02
C LEU A 53 -24.26 -17.09 0.46
N ARG A 54 -22.96 -17.27 0.22
CA ARG A 54 -21.95 -16.25 0.54
C ARG A 54 -22.05 -15.06 -0.40
N GLY A 55 -22.15 -15.27 -1.71
CA GLY A 55 -22.38 -14.21 -2.68
C GLY A 55 -23.64 -13.38 -2.36
N MET A 56 -24.68 -14.00 -1.79
CA MET A 56 -25.83 -13.25 -1.25
C MET A 56 -25.55 -12.39 -0.05
N ARG A 57 -24.73 -12.85 0.89
CA ARG A 57 -24.34 -12.03 2.03
C ARG A 57 -23.46 -10.86 1.60
N ASP A 58 -22.50 -11.11 0.71
CA ASP A 58 -21.62 -10.06 0.18
C ASP A 58 -22.43 -9.02 -0.59
N LEU A 59 -23.39 -9.44 -1.41
CA LEU A 59 -24.29 -8.55 -2.13
C LEU A 59 -25.12 -7.68 -1.18
N GLN A 60 -25.77 -8.29 -0.19
CA GLN A 60 -26.60 -7.56 0.79
C GLN A 60 -25.78 -6.51 1.52
N PHE A 61 -24.58 -6.89 1.97
CA PHE A 61 -23.64 -5.96 2.61
C PHE A 61 -23.32 -4.77 1.72
N TRP A 62 -22.91 -4.99 0.46
CA TRP A 62 -22.52 -3.90 -0.42
C TRP A 62 -23.71 -3.05 -0.89
N GLU A 63 -24.88 -3.65 -1.08
CA GLU A 63 -26.10 -2.91 -1.38
C GLU A 63 -26.51 -1.97 -0.24
N GLU A 64 -26.44 -2.44 1.01
CA GLU A 64 -26.67 -1.62 2.22
C GLU A 64 -25.66 -0.47 2.32
N VAL A 65 -24.38 -0.73 2.09
CA VAL A 65 -23.33 0.31 2.08
C VAL A 65 -23.61 1.35 0.99
N PHE A 66 -24.00 0.92 -0.20
CA PHE A 66 -24.33 1.86 -1.30
C PHE A 66 -25.59 2.68 -0.98
N HIS A 67 -26.57 2.07 -0.31
CA HIS A 67 -27.74 2.80 0.18
C HIS A 67 -27.35 3.85 1.23
N GLU A 68 -26.47 3.51 2.18
CA GLU A 68 -25.99 4.40 3.25
C GLU A 68 -25.25 5.63 2.69
N ILE A 69 -24.42 5.46 1.66
CA ILE A 69 -23.70 6.57 1.03
C ILE A 69 -24.51 7.33 -0.01
N THR A 70 -25.70 6.83 -0.38
CA THR A 70 -26.54 7.51 -1.38
C THR A 70 -27.09 8.81 -0.81
N GLY A 71 -26.78 9.93 -1.47
CA GLY A 71 -27.22 11.26 -1.05
C GLY A 71 -26.28 11.93 -0.03
N LEU A 72 -25.19 11.27 0.38
CA LEU A 72 -24.12 11.92 1.11
C LEU A 72 -23.24 12.74 0.17
N GLU A 73 -22.73 13.87 0.66
CA GLU A 73 -21.65 14.60 0.02
C GLU A 73 -20.37 13.75 0.01
N ALA A 74 -19.50 13.98 -0.99
CA ALA A 74 -18.28 13.19 -1.19
C ALA A 74 -17.37 13.16 0.07
N GLU A 75 -17.35 14.24 0.84
CA GLU A 75 -16.58 14.36 2.09
C GLU A 75 -17.02 13.36 3.17
N ALA A 76 -18.31 13.05 3.22
CA ALA A 76 -18.88 12.09 4.17
C ALA A 76 -18.89 10.67 3.59
N ALA A 77 -19.15 10.54 2.28
CA ALA A 77 -19.21 9.26 1.61
C ALA A 77 -17.85 8.55 1.52
N ALA A 78 -16.76 9.29 1.23
CA ALA A 78 -15.45 8.69 0.98
C ALA A 78 -14.85 8.00 2.22
N PRO A 79 -14.79 8.63 3.42
CA PRO A 79 -14.29 7.96 4.62
C PRO A 79 -15.14 6.75 5.01
N LEU A 80 -16.47 6.84 4.87
CA LEU A 80 -17.37 5.73 5.17
C LEU A 80 -17.13 4.55 4.23
N LEU A 81 -17.07 4.80 2.93
CA LEU A 81 -16.79 3.75 1.95
C LEU A 81 -15.41 3.13 2.17
N TRP A 82 -14.39 3.94 2.49
CA TRP A 82 -13.05 3.45 2.80
C TRP A 82 -13.00 2.55 4.03
N ASP A 83 -13.71 2.92 5.10
CA ASP A 83 -13.84 2.11 6.31
C ASP A 83 -14.47 0.74 5.99
N ARG A 84 -15.56 0.75 5.21
CA ARG A 84 -16.23 -0.49 4.77
C ARG A 84 -15.32 -1.37 3.91
N ILE A 85 -14.56 -0.79 2.98
CA ILE A 85 -13.60 -1.54 2.14
C ILE A 85 -12.49 -2.13 3.02
N SER A 86 -11.91 -1.35 3.92
CA SER A 86 -10.80 -1.79 4.78
C SER A 86 -11.22 -2.88 5.75
N GLY A 87 -12.46 -2.84 6.26
CA GLY A 87 -13.02 -3.86 7.15
C GLY A 87 -13.57 -5.10 6.46
N PHE A 88 -13.73 -5.09 5.14
CA PHE A 88 -14.36 -6.20 4.41
C PHE A 88 -13.37 -7.35 4.16
N PRO A 89 -13.71 -8.60 4.51
CA PRO A 89 -12.81 -9.75 4.38
C PRO A 89 -12.79 -10.27 2.93
N PHE A 90 -12.17 -9.51 2.02
CA PHE A 90 -12.00 -9.92 0.62
C PHE A 90 -11.26 -11.26 0.51
N ARG A 91 -11.78 -12.15 -0.33
CA ARG A 91 -11.12 -13.41 -0.65
C ARG A 91 -10.12 -13.22 -1.79
N ASN A 92 -9.18 -14.16 -1.88
CA ASN A 92 -8.19 -14.17 -2.94
C ASN A 92 -8.69 -14.86 -4.23
N ASP A 93 -9.93 -14.56 -4.64
CA ASP A 93 -10.51 -15.02 -5.90
C ASP A 93 -10.71 -13.84 -6.87
N GLU A 94 -10.73 -14.12 -8.17
CA GLU A 94 -10.78 -13.10 -9.22
C GLU A 94 -12.00 -12.18 -9.10
N GLY A 95 -13.16 -12.71 -8.71
CA GLY A 95 -14.38 -11.93 -8.55
C GLY A 95 -14.28 -10.92 -7.40
N GLN A 96 -13.76 -11.36 -6.26
CA GLN A 96 -13.55 -10.50 -5.09
C GLN A 96 -12.42 -9.49 -5.30
N GLN A 97 -11.35 -9.87 -5.99
CA GLN A 97 -10.31 -8.92 -6.40
C GLN A 97 -10.87 -7.84 -7.33
N THR A 98 -11.69 -8.23 -8.31
CA THR A 98 -12.33 -7.29 -9.23
C THR A 98 -13.29 -6.35 -8.50
N LEU A 99 -14.10 -6.88 -7.58
CA LEU A 99 -14.97 -6.08 -6.72
C LEU A 99 -14.17 -5.05 -5.91
N ARG A 100 -13.08 -5.49 -5.25
CA ARG A 100 -12.20 -4.60 -4.47
C ARG A 100 -11.64 -3.47 -5.33
N LEU A 101 -11.12 -3.77 -6.52
CA LEU A 101 -10.56 -2.76 -7.42
C LEU A 101 -11.64 -1.77 -7.90
N ASN A 102 -12.85 -2.24 -8.21
CA ASN A 102 -13.93 -1.36 -8.61
C ASN A 102 -14.43 -0.47 -7.46
N LEU A 103 -14.42 -0.98 -6.23
CA LEU A 103 -14.71 -0.18 -5.03
C LEU A 103 -13.67 0.91 -4.81
N VAL A 104 -12.38 0.58 -4.99
CA VAL A 104 -11.29 1.57 -4.94
C VAL A 104 -11.43 2.62 -6.04
N ARG A 105 -11.80 2.23 -7.27
CA ARG A 105 -12.08 3.20 -8.36
C ARG A 105 -13.27 4.10 -8.04
N ARG A 106 -14.33 3.55 -7.44
CA ARG A 106 -15.49 4.34 -7.01
C ARG A 106 -15.08 5.37 -5.95
N LEU A 107 -14.24 4.95 -5.00
CA LEU A 107 -13.71 5.84 -3.97
C LEU A 107 -12.84 6.94 -4.57
N LEU A 108 -11.97 6.61 -5.53
CA LEU A 108 -11.16 7.59 -6.25
C LEU A 108 -12.04 8.63 -6.97
N ALA A 109 -13.14 8.21 -7.61
CA ALA A 109 -14.09 9.12 -8.24
C ALA A 109 -14.75 10.09 -7.23
N LEU A 110 -14.97 9.67 -5.99
CA LEU A 110 -15.46 10.57 -4.93
C LEU A 110 -14.40 11.63 -4.55
N LEU A 111 -13.11 11.29 -4.67
CA LEU A 111 -12.00 12.18 -4.34
C LEU A 111 -11.59 13.12 -5.48
N GLU A 112 -12.10 12.96 -6.71
CA GLU A 112 -11.71 13.80 -7.87
C GLU A 112 -11.87 15.30 -7.62
N SER A 113 -12.91 15.70 -6.88
CA SER A 113 -13.15 17.10 -6.53
C SER A 113 -12.14 17.67 -5.51
N ARG A 114 -11.36 16.79 -4.86
CA ARG A 114 -10.43 17.12 -3.77
C ARG A 114 -9.16 16.26 -3.82
N PRO A 115 -8.30 16.44 -4.83
CA PRO A 115 -7.15 15.58 -5.05
C PRO A 115 -6.08 15.65 -3.94
N ALA A 116 -6.09 16.70 -3.12
CA ALA A 116 -5.20 16.86 -1.97
C ALA A 116 -5.80 16.36 -0.63
N LEU A 117 -7.02 15.80 -0.65
CA LEU A 117 -7.64 15.31 0.59
C LEU A 117 -6.86 14.12 1.13
N TYR A 118 -6.52 14.19 2.41
CA TYR A 118 -5.98 13.08 3.17
C TYR A 118 -6.80 12.87 4.44
N VAL A 119 -7.32 11.66 4.58
CA VAL A 119 -7.97 11.19 5.80
C VAL A 119 -7.11 10.06 6.35
N PRO A 120 -6.44 10.28 7.49
CA PRO A 120 -5.59 9.27 8.11
C PRO A 120 -6.37 7.97 8.41
N PRO A 121 -5.70 6.81 8.39
CA PRO A 121 -4.28 6.68 8.10
C PRO A 121 -3.94 6.62 6.60
N ASP A 122 -4.86 6.16 5.73
CA ASP A 122 -4.50 5.66 4.40
C ASP A 122 -5.40 6.17 3.25
N LEU A 123 -6.36 7.07 3.53
CA LEU A 123 -7.28 7.56 2.49
C LEU A 123 -6.76 8.84 1.84
N CYS A 124 -6.13 8.70 0.68
CA CYS A 124 -5.92 9.76 -0.30
C CYS A 124 -5.84 9.16 -1.71
N SER A 125 -6.04 9.99 -2.75
CA SER A 125 -6.00 9.53 -4.15
C SER A 125 -4.71 8.79 -4.50
N GLY A 126 -3.59 9.25 -3.96
CA GLY A 126 -2.28 8.62 -4.12
C GLY A 126 -2.21 7.17 -3.64
N CYS A 127 -2.73 6.89 -2.44
CA CYS A 127 -2.82 5.52 -1.91
C CYS A 127 -3.78 4.65 -2.73
N LEU A 128 -4.89 5.22 -3.21
CA LEU A 128 -5.84 4.47 -4.03
C LEU A 128 -5.23 4.09 -5.38
N HIS A 129 -4.51 5.00 -6.03
CA HIS A 129 -3.76 4.70 -7.24
C HIS A 129 -2.70 3.60 -7.03
N LEU A 130 -2.02 3.57 -5.87
CA LEU A 130 -1.13 2.45 -5.53
C LEU A 130 -1.86 1.11 -5.50
N LEU A 131 -3.02 1.05 -4.84
CA LEU A 131 -3.83 -0.16 -4.76
C LEU A 131 -4.32 -0.63 -6.14
N LEU A 132 -4.50 0.29 -7.09
CA LEU A 132 -4.86 -0.01 -8.47
C LEU A 132 -3.66 -0.40 -9.35
N GLY A 133 -2.42 -0.26 -8.86
CA GLY A 133 -1.20 -0.48 -9.65
C GLY A 133 -0.87 0.69 -10.58
N GLU A 134 -1.50 1.85 -10.40
CA GLU A 134 -1.37 3.04 -11.26
C GLU A 134 -0.23 3.94 -10.74
N TYR A 135 0.98 3.39 -10.70
CA TYR A 135 2.10 3.95 -9.93
C TYR A 135 2.50 5.39 -10.31
N ARG A 136 2.32 5.78 -11.58
CA ARG A 136 2.61 7.15 -12.03
C ARG A 136 1.56 8.15 -11.54
N ALA A 137 0.28 7.76 -11.53
CA ALA A 137 -0.78 8.58 -10.96
C ALA A 137 -0.61 8.67 -9.43
N ALA A 138 -0.26 7.55 -8.79
CA ALA A 138 0.07 7.52 -7.37
C ALA A 138 1.19 8.50 -7.00
N GLU A 139 2.31 8.52 -7.73
CA GLU A 139 3.40 9.46 -7.48
C GLU A 139 2.94 10.92 -7.53
N ASN A 140 2.17 11.28 -8.56
CA ASN A 140 1.70 12.67 -8.73
C ASN A 140 0.78 13.09 -7.58
N ASP A 141 -0.20 12.25 -7.24
CA ASP A 141 -1.16 12.55 -6.19
C ASP A 141 -0.52 12.53 -4.81
N LEU A 142 0.38 11.58 -4.53
CA LEU A 142 1.12 11.54 -3.26
C LEU A 142 1.95 12.80 -3.07
N ARG A 143 2.62 13.31 -4.11
CA ARG A 143 3.33 14.58 -4.02
C ARG A 143 2.41 15.74 -3.66
N LEU A 144 1.26 15.83 -4.32
CA LEU A 144 0.27 16.87 -4.02
C LEU A 144 -0.22 16.81 -2.56
N VAL A 145 -0.48 15.61 -2.04
CA VAL A 145 -0.91 15.43 -0.65
C VAL A 145 0.23 15.76 0.33
N ILE A 146 1.47 15.35 0.00
CA ILE A 146 2.67 15.64 0.81
C ILE A 146 2.94 17.14 0.92
N GLU A 147 2.61 17.96 -0.09
CA GLU A 147 2.73 19.43 0.01
C GLU A 147 1.93 20.00 1.19
N GLY A 148 0.77 19.41 1.50
CA GLY A 148 -0.04 19.78 2.66
C GLY A 148 0.36 19.10 3.97
N CYS A 149 1.12 17.99 3.90
CA CYS A 149 1.50 17.16 5.04
C CYS A 149 2.98 16.71 4.93
N PRO A 150 3.96 17.63 4.90
CA PRO A 150 5.35 17.29 4.55
C PRO A 150 6.06 16.39 5.57
N GLU A 151 5.59 16.39 6.82
CA GLU A 151 6.14 15.61 7.93
C GLU A 151 5.50 14.22 8.09
N ASN A 152 4.51 13.87 7.25
CA ASN A 152 3.84 12.58 7.33
C ASN A 152 4.71 11.48 6.72
N GLY A 153 5.41 10.73 7.57
CA GLY A 153 6.31 9.66 7.15
C GLY A 153 5.61 8.55 6.37
N ARG A 154 4.35 8.24 6.68
CA ARG A 154 3.57 7.23 5.95
C ARG A 154 3.36 7.60 4.47
N LEU A 155 3.02 8.86 4.18
CA LEU A 155 2.87 9.34 2.81
C LEU A 155 4.17 9.25 2.01
N HIS A 156 5.31 9.56 2.64
CA HIS A 156 6.63 9.35 2.02
C HIS A 156 6.92 7.87 1.77
N GLY A 157 6.46 6.97 2.64
CA GLY A 157 6.55 5.52 2.44
C GLY A 157 5.75 5.05 1.22
N TYR A 158 4.52 5.52 1.07
CA TYR A 158 3.71 5.26 -0.12
C TYR A 158 4.34 5.86 -1.39
N LEU A 159 4.92 7.06 -1.31
CA LEU A 159 5.63 7.64 -2.44
C LEU A 159 6.81 6.78 -2.85
N ALA A 160 7.52 6.22 -1.87
CA ALA A 160 8.62 5.30 -2.09
C ALA A 160 8.15 3.98 -2.75
N ASP A 161 7.02 3.42 -2.33
CA ASP A 161 6.39 2.26 -2.98
C ASP A 161 6.05 2.57 -4.45
N ALA A 162 5.44 3.73 -4.72
CA ALA A 162 5.09 4.15 -6.08
C ALA A 162 6.34 4.27 -6.97
N LEU A 163 7.42 4.86 -6.45
CA LEU A 163 8.69 5.01 -7.17
C LEU A 163 9.40 3.67 -7.37
N TRP A 164 9.37 2.80 -6.37
CA TRP A 164 9.96 1.46 -6.44
C TRP A 164 9.28 0.62 -7.52
N MET A 165 7.95 0.62 -7.57
CA MET A 165 7.17 -0.13 -8.56
C MET A 165 7.33 0.43 -9.99
N GLN A 166 7.75 1.69 -10.14
CA GLN A 166 8.19 2.26 -11.42
C GLN A 166 9.63 1.89 -11.82
N GLY A 167 10.34 1.11 -11.01
CA GLY A 167 11.75 0.74 -11.23
C GLY A 167 12.75 1.84 -10.88
N ARG A 168 12.33 2.92 -10.19
CA ARG A 168 13.17 4.06 -9.85
C ARG A 168 13.78 3.90 -8.44
N ALA A 169 14.57 2.84 -8.28
CA ALA A 169 15.07 2.37 -6.99
C ALA A 169 15.84 3.45 -6.19
N GLU A 170 16.69 4.25 -6.82
CA GLU A 170 17.46 5.30 -6.12
C GLU A 170 16.54 6.37 -5.50
N THR A 171 15.57 6.88 -6.28
CA THR A 171 14.62 7.87 -5.79
C THR A 171 13.66 7.29 -4.75
N ALA A 172 13.29 6.01 -4.89
CA ALA A 172 12.50 5.30 -3.90
C ALA A 172 13.26 5.18 -2.58
N GLY A 173 14.55 4.84 -2.62
CA GLY A 173 15.41 4.76 -1.45
C GLY A 173 15.46 6.07 -0.66
N ALA A 174 15.56 7.22 -1.35
CA ALA A 174 15.52 8.52 -0.69
C ALA A 174 14.16 8.78 0.01
N ALA A 175 13.05 8.43 -0.64
CA ALA A 175 11.71 8.56 -0.06
C ALA A 175 11.50 7.61 1.14
N TYR A 176 11.98 6.37 1.07
CA TYR A 176 11.95 5.43 2.20
C TYR A 176 12.79 5.93 3.37
N ALA A 177 14.00 6.42 3.12
CA ALA A 177 14.85 6.98 4.16
C ALA A 177 14.14 8.16 4.86
N ARG A 178 13.53 9.07 4.09
CA ARG A 178 12.75 10.18 4.64
C ARG A 178 11.54 9.71 5.45
N ALA A 179 10.80 8.72 4.96
CA ALA A 179 9.68 8.11 5.68
C ALA A 179 10.08 7.56 7.06
N LEU A 180 11.16 6.79 7.10
CA LEU A 180 11.68 6.16 8.32
C LEU A 180 12.29 7.16 9.30
N LEU A 181 12.84 8.27 8.82
CA LEU A 181 13.39 9.32 9.66
C LEU A 181 12.31 10.23 10.25
N LEU A 182 11.21 10.46 9.53
CA LEU A 182 10.08 11.27 9.99
C LEU A 182 9.21 10.52 11.01
N ALA A 183 8.75 9.33 10.63
CA ALA A 183 7.84 8.55 11.45
C ALA A 183 8.10 7.04 11.28
N PRO A 184 9.18 6.51 11.91
CA PRO A 184 9.62 5.13 11.67
C PRO A 184 8.51 4.10 11.91
N HIS A 185 7.67 4.32 12.91
CA HIS A 185 6.59 3.38 13.28
C HIS A 185 5.33 3.51 12.42
N GLU A 186 5.22 4.53 11.56
CA GLU A 186 4.07 4.72 10.68
C GLU A 186 4.24 4.04 9.31
N VAL A 187 5.46 3.65 8.97
CA VAL A 187 5.77 2.95 7.72
C VAL A 187 5.13 1.55 7.73
N ALA A 188 4.31 1.27 6.72
CA ALA A 188 3.58 0.01 6.59
C ALA A 188 4.49 -1.13 6.08
N VAL A 189 5.29 -1.71 6.98
CA VAL A 189 6.31 -2.73 6.64
C VAL A 189 5.71 -3.97 5.97
N GLU A 190 4.55 -4.42 6.43
CA GLU A 190 3.91 -5.65 5.95
C GLU A 190 3.44 -5.58 4.50
N THR A 191 3.13 -4.38 4.00
CA THR A 191 2.64 -4.15 2.63
C THR A 191 3.66 -3.47 1.74
N MET A 192 4.88 -3.25 2.23
CA MET A 192 5.94 -2.53 1.53
C MET A 192 6.42 -3.30 0.30
N CYS A 193 6.68 -2.59 -0.80
CA CYS A 193 7.15 -3.21 -2.05
C CYS A 193 8.64 -3.54 -2.00
N ASN A 194 9.45 -2.78 -1.26
CA ASN A 194 10.89 -3.02 -1.11
C ASN A 194 11.18 -4.11 -0.07
N GLN A 195 11.16 -5.38 -0.52
CA GLN A 195 11.38 -6.54 0.35
C GLN A 195 12.75 -6.58 1.06
N PRO A 196 13.88 -6.20 0.40
CA PRO A 196 15.16 -6.04 1.10
C PRO A 196 15.09 -5.06 2.28
N LEU A 197 14.46 -3.89 2.09
CA LEU A 197 14.29 -2.93 3.17
C LEU A 197 13.37 -3.46 4.27
N ALA A 198 12.28 -4.15 3.90
CA ALA A 198 11.39 -4.78 4.88
C ALA A 198 12.12 -5.81 5.75
N ALA A 199 13.11 -6.53 5.21
CA ALA A 199 13.96 -7.42 6.00
C ALA A 199 14.81 -6.65 7.01
N ILE A 200 15.46 -5.56 6.60
CA ILE A 200 16.24 -4.69 7.50
C ILE A 200 15.37 -4.15 8.63
N ILE A 201 14.16 -3.67 8.33
CA ILE A 201 13.26 -3.14 9.36
C ILE A 201 12.86 -4.22 10.36
N ARG A 202 12.62 -5.45 9.90
CA ARG A 202 12.28 -6.57 10.81
C ARG A 202 13.44 -6.99 11.70
N GLU A 203 14.67 -6.89 11.21
CA GLU A 203 15.87 -7.26 11.95
C GLU A 203 16.32 -6.19 12.96
N TYR A 204 16.41 -4.93 12.53
CA TYR A 204 16.98 -3.84 13.31
C TYR A 204 15.94 -2.87 13.89
N GLY A 205 14.68 -3.02 13.51
CA GLY A 205 13.61 -2.07 13.82
C GLY A 205 13.59 -0.87 12.88
N PRO A 206 12.45 -0.19 12.75
CA PRO A 206 12.28 0.87 11.76
C PRO A 206 13.14 2.12 12.04
N ALA A 207 13.45 2.41 13.30
CA ALA A 207 14.25 3.58 13.67
C ALA A 207 15.73 3.46 13.30
N LEU A 208 16.29 2.25 13.29
CA LEU A 208 17.69 1.99 12.89
C LEU A 208 17.80 1.52 11.43
N ALA A 209 16.69 1.22 10.77
CA ALA A 209 16.70 0.82 9.36
C ALA A 209 17.38 1.81 8.41
N PRO A 210 17.31 3.15 8.58
CA PRO A 210 18.08 4.09 7.75
C PRO A 210 19.60 3.87 7.82
N VAL A 211 20.13 3.50 9.01
CA VAL A 211 21.55 3.23 9.24
C VAL A 211 21.96 1.93 8.55
N HIS A 212 21.29 0.82 8.89
CA HIS A 212 21.64 -0.48 8.33
C HIS A 212 21.31 -0.59 6.84
N GLY A 213 20.26 0.09 6.38
CA GLY A 213 19.95 0.21 4.97
C GLY A 213 21.04 0.93 4.18
N PHE A 214 21.69 1.94 4.75
CA PHE A 214 22.85 2.57 4.13
C PHE A 214 24.06 1.61 4.05
N LEU A 215 24.38 0.95 5.17
CA LEU A 215 25.51 0.01 5.23
C LEU A 215 25.31 -1.20 4.30
N GLN A 216 24.06 -1.59 4.01
CA GLN A 216 23.74 -2.65 3.04
C GLN A 216 23.55 -2.12 1.60
N GLY A 217 23.74 -0.83 1.35
CA GLY A 217 23.61 -0.22 0.02
C GLY A 217 22.17 -0.14 -0.51
N ILE A 218 21.16 -0.27 0.36
CA ILE A 218 19.73 -0.25 0.01
C ILE A 218 19.16 1.17 0.12
N LEU A 219 19.59 1.93 1.13
CA LEU A 219 19.13 3.30 1.36
C LEU A 219 20.27 4.31 1.16
N PRO A 220 19.99 5.46 0.54
CA PRO A 220 20.92 6.58 0.56
C PRO A 220 20.89 7.27 1.93
N LEU A 221 21.95 8.02 2.21
CA LEU A 221 21.93 9.02 3.26
C LEU A 221 21.23 10.28 2.72
N VAL A 222 20.20 10.73 3.43
CA VAL A 222 19.42 11.94 3.14
C VAL A 222 19.62 12.96 4.24
N GLU A 223 19.46 14.24 3.89
CA GLU A 223 19.55 15.33 4.85
C GLU A 223 18.27 15.44 5.68
N LEU A 224 18.43 15.68 6.97
CA LEU A 224 17.32 15.97 7.88
C LEU A 224 17.09 17.48 7.91
N GLU A 225 15.84 17.91 7.68
CA GLU A 225 15.46 19.32 7.77
C GLU A 225 15.44 19.81 9.23
N THR A 226 15.20 18.89 10.17
CA THR A 226 15.15 19.17 11.60
C THR A 226 16.23 18.39 12.36
N PRO A 227 16.78 18.96 13.45
CA PRO A 227 17.76 18.25 14.26
C PRO A 227 17.19 16.95 14.85
N PRO A 228 18.02 15.91 15.03
CA PRO A 228 17.57 14.62 15.54
C PRO A 228 17.08 14.75 16.99
N VAL A 229 15.86 14.28 17.24
CA VAL A 229 15.24 14.27 18.59
C VAL A 229 15.47 12.95 19.31
N THR A 230 15.54 11.84 18.57
CA THR A 230 15.74 10.51 19.12
C THR A 230 17.21 10.09 19.10
N ARG A 231 17.56 9.11 19.92
CA ARG A 231 18.91 8.53 19.92
C ARG A 231 19.26 7.94 18.56
N GLU A 232 18.33 7.22 17.95
CA GLU A 232 18.50 6.54 16.65
C GLU A 232 18.68 7.56 15.51
N ALA A 233 17.90 8.64 15.51
CA ALA A 233 18.11 9.74 14.56
C ALA A 233 19.47 10.42 14.77
N GLY A 234 19.93 10.53 16.03
CA GLY A 234 21.28 11.03 16.35
C GLY A 234 22.39 10.12 15.82
N VAL A 235 22.22 8.80 15.91
CA VAL A 235 23.14 7.81 15.32
C VAL A 235 23.20 7.97 13.80
N TYR A 236 22.04 8.07 13.15
CA TYR A 236 21.95 8.31 11.71
C TYR A 236 22.66 9.59 11.28
N GLU A 237 22.41 10.70 11.98
CA GLU A 237 22.99 12.00 11.64
C GLU A 237 24.51 12.01 11.81
N LEU A 238 25.04 11.39 12.87
CA LEU A 238 26.49 11.25 13.06
C LEU A 238 27.15 10.39 11.98
N LEU A 239 26.50 9.29 11.57
CA LEU A 239 26.94 8.47 10.45
C LEU A 239 26.95 9.29 9.15
N ARG A 240 25.88 10.05 8.89
CA ARG A 240 25.76 10.93 7.72
C ARG A 240 26.86 11.97 7.67
N GLN A 241 27.11 12.65 8.79
CA GLN A 241 28.16 13.66 8.92
C GLN A 241 29.55 13.06 8.71
N ALA A 242 29.82 11.88 9.29
CA ALA A 242 31.08 11.17 9.09
C ALA A 242 31.32 10.84 7.61
N GLU A 243 30.30 10.32 6.93
CA GLU A 243 30.39 9.95 5.52
C GLU A 243 30.49 11.16 4.59
N GLN A 244 29.73 12.23 4.86
CA GLN A 244 29.82 13.47 4.11
C GLN A 244 31.21 14.11 4.26
N ALA A 245 31.74 14.19 5.49
CA ALA A 245 33.07 14.70 5.75
C ALA A 245 34.17 13.86 5.09
N ARG A 246 34.00 12.52 5.06
CA ARG A 246 34.91 11.61 4.34
C ARG A 246 34.93 11.91 2.84
N ARG A 247 33.76 12.03 2.20
CA ARG A 247 33.63 12.33 0.76
C ARG A 247 34.22 13.69 0.39
N LEU A 248 34.12 14.67 1.28
CA LEU A 248 34.67 16.01 1.08
C LEU A 248 36.15 16.15 1.48
N GLY A 249 36.78 15.11 2.05
CA GLY A 249 38.16 15.18 2.53
C GLY A 249 38.35 16.01 3.81
N HIS A 250 37.27 16.30 4.54
CA HIS A 250 37.31 17.09 5.78
C HIS A 250 37.72 16.22 6.97
N HIS A 251 39.02 15.91 7.08
CA HIS A 251 39.54 14.93 8.04
C HIS A 251 39.13 15.21 9.50
N GLN A 252 39.24 16.46 9.98
CA GLN A 252 38.91 16.80 11.37
C GLN A 252 37.42 16.61 11.68
N ALA A 253 36.53 16.97 10.75
CA ALA A 253 35.09 16.79 10.91
C ALA A 253 34.73 15.30 10.91
N MET A 254 35.34 14.51 10.01
CA MET A 254 35.16 13.06 9.96
C MET A 254 35.58 12.39 11.27
N VAL A 255 36.76 12.73 11.81
CA VAL A 255 37.26 12.17 13.09
C VAL A 255 36.34 12.54 14.25
N THR A 256 35.85 13.78 14.28
CA THR A 256 34.92 14.26 15.30
C THR A 256 33.60 13.48 15.25
N ALA A 257 32.96 13.39 14.09
CA ALA A 257 31.72 12.65 13.91
C ALA A 257 31.86 11.16 14.25
N ARG A 258 32.96 10.50 13.85
CA ARG A 258 33.23 9.10 14.20
C ARG A 258 33.46 8.89 15.69
N ARG A 259 34.16 9.81 16.37
CA ARG A 259 34.34 9.75 17.83
C ARG A 259 33.00 9.88 18.54
N ASP A 260 32.17 10.81 18.10
CA ASP A 260 30.88 11.05 18.72
C ASP A 260 29.91 9.88 18.43
N LEU A 261 29.98 9.29 17.23
CA LEU A 261 29.28 8.04 16.89
C LEU A 261 29.76 6.87 17.75
N LYS A 262 31.07 6.73 18.01
CA LYS A 262 31.63 5.72 18.91
C LYS A 262 31.00 5.79 20.30
N ASN A 263 30.83 7.01 20.81
CA ASN A 263 30.28 7.25 22.13
C ASN A 263 28.77 6.93 22.18
N LEU A 264 28.04 7.24 21.10
CA LEU A 264 26.59 7.06 21.03
C LEU A 264 26.17 5.62 20.69
N ALA A 265 26.82 5.01 19.71
CA ALA A 265 26.53 3.68 19.16
C ALA A 265 27.82 3.00 18.66
N PRO A 266 28.61 2.39 19.57
CA PRO A 266 29.91 1.79 19.23
C PRO A 266 29.81 0.63 18.24
N ASP A 267 28.70 -0.12 18.26
CA ASP A 267 28.50 -1.23 17.32
C ASP A 267 28.22 -0.72 15.90
N VAL A 268 27.41 0.32 15.73
CA VAL A 268 27.19 0.97 14.42
C VAL A 268 28.49 1.54 13.85
N LEU A 269 29.35 2.12 14.68
CA LEU A 269 30.66 2.57 14.21
C LEU A 269 31.51 1.39 13.71
N ARG A 270 31.47 0.25 14.42
CA ARG A 270 32.20 -0.95 14.00
C ARG A 270 31.72 -1.41 12.63
N ASP A 271 30.41 -1.59 12.47
CA ASP A 271 29.80 -1.98 11.20
C ASP A 271 30.13 -1.00 10.07
N TYR A 272 30.16 0.30 10.36
CA TYR A 272 30.55 1.33 9.39
C TYR A 272 32.02 1.25 8.99
N LEU A 273 32.94 0.93 9.91
CA LEU A 273 34.35 0.76 9.59
C LEU A 273 34.57 -0.53 8.77
N ASP A 274 33.92 -1.62 9.15
CA ASP A 274 33.97 -2.89 8.41
C ASP A 274 33.44 -2.69 6.97
N TRP A 275 32.35 -1.92 6.81
CA TRP A 275 31.81 -1.54 5.50
C TRP A 275 32.78 -0.72 4.63
N LEU A 276 33.67 0.08 5.23
CA LEU A 276 34.67 0.85 4.48
C LEU A 276 35.86 0.00 4.03
N GLU A 277 36.10 -1.13 4.69
CA GLU A 277 37.22 -2.04 4.40
C GLU A 277 36.88 -3.09 3.34
N GLY A 278 35.59 -3.39 3.15
CA GLY A 278 35.06 -4.30 2.12
C GLY A 278 34.89 -3.66 0.74
#